data_AF-A0A2A2KDI4-F1
#
_entry.id   AF-A0A2A2KDI4-F1
#
_cell.length_a   1.000
_cell.length_b   1.000
_cell.length_c   1.000
_cell.angle_alpha   90.00
_cell.angle_beta   90.00
_cell.angle_gamma   90.00
#
_symmetry.space_group_name_H-M   'P 1'
#
loop_
_entity.id
_entity.type
_entity.pdbx_description
1 polymer ?
#
loop_
_entity_poly.entity_id
_entity_poly.type
_entity_poly.pdbx_seq_one_letter_code
_entity_poly.pdbx_strand_id
1 'polypeptide(L)'
;MLSLPLVPGPCEEFILEPCVCPSRSVNSSRLRCCSAMAAASAALCGSSAEPSTARGSSPSSPSKHITVVDVYDLAASIGKDFERITELYGSDCIRSIMPKIISALETLEAMAGNNEKENEQIVDLKKIIERLETEKENRQKQHAKFEEELDSIEEAYKKDINELRVMVKTLMAENKNLNSTVSSLPTMMDSPTALAMKEEDVKVMFELKEQAHRQKDEIKSLQKDIDSYTYEVENLQNSIEKLIRQNEELLRKNASLQKQGRVIVEEKMEILRRLEKTEEANIQLTKLLSDTDRACKDLQQASLAENEPRFTLAELREVLQEKNVLKGRVMELEEELEQLRPGSKQPPKDEDESKPEPPQAKSPEEDLPVYGPLPREPEEKLFPWKYERKESGVRKLNSVVEGVSRRLEGVLPQRIRLCLPDRLAIHPPPSCLLCNALLVALAVFIVVLANWRFY
;
A
#
# COMPACT_ATOMS: atom_id res chain seq x y z
N MET A 1 9.78 -45.52 8.62
CA MET A 1 10.09 -44.28 9.36
C MET A 1 9.89 -43.11 8.41
N LEU A 2 8.64 -42.72 8.18
CA LEU A 2 8.24 -41.61 7.32
C LEU A 2 7.22 -40.79 8.10
N SER A 3 7.55 -39.54 8.40
CA SER A 3 6.65 -38.58 9.03
C SER A 3 6.78 -37.25 8.30
N LEU A 4 5.76 -36.94 7.50
CA LEU A 4 5.48 -35.63 6.91
C LEU A 4 4.77 -34.75 7.95
N PRO A 5 4.96 -33.42 7.96
CA PRO A 5 4.18 -32.51 8.79
C PRO A 5 2.87 -32.09 8.08
N LEU A 6 1.79 -32.02 8.86
CA LEU A 6 0.47 -31.56 8.44
C LEU A 6 0.44 -30.05 8.17
N VAL A 7 -0.23 -29.66 7.09
CA VAL A 7 -0.67 -28.31 6.74
C VAL A 7 -2.00 -28.01 7.46
N PRO A 8 -2.21 -26.83 8.07
CA PRO A 8 -3.55 -26.43 8.54
C PRO A 8 -4.35 -25.77 7.40
N GLY A 9 -5.55 -26.31 7.15
CA GLY A 9 -6.54 -25.76 6.22
C GLY A 9 -7.37 -24.59 6.80
N PRO A 10 -8.21 -23.94 5.97
CA PRO A 10 -8.86 -22.68 6.31
C PRO A 10 -10.10 -22.87 7.21
N CYS A 11 -10.36 -21.89 8.07
CA CYS A 11 -11.52 -21.84 8.96
C CYS A 11 -12.82 -21.60 8.17
N GLU A 12 -13.78 -22.52 8.30
CA GLU A 12 -15.15 -22.38 7.78
C GLU A 12 -15.98 -21.38 8.62
N GLU A 13 -16.78 -20.57 7.92
CA GLU A 13 -17.78 -19.65 8.45
C GLU A 13 -18.90 -20.41 9.19
N PHE A 14 -19.13 -20.07 10.47
CA PHE A 14 -20.32 -20.52 11.19
C PHE A 14 -21.50 -19.58 10.88
N ILE A 15 -22.44 -20.08 10.10
CA ILE A 15 -23.78 -19.52 9.91
C ILE A 15 -24.64 -19.87 11.14
N LEU A 16 -25.15 -18.86 11.84
CA LEU A 16 -26.13 -19.02 12.91
C LEU A 16 -27.55 -19.09 12.31
N GLU A 17 -28.15 -20.29 12.29
CA GLU A 17 -29.61 -20.44 12.15
C GLU A 17 -30.31 -20.35 13.51
N PRO A 18 -31.51 -19.74 13.60
CA PRO A 18 -32.26 -19.62 14.85
C PRO A 18 -33.10 -20.88 15.14
N CYS A 19 -32.91 -21.46 16.33
CA CYS A 19 -33.75 -22.55 16.84
C CYS A 19 -35.16 -22.03 17.21
N VAL A 20 -36.18 -22.52 16.50
CA VAL A 20 -37.58 -22.47 16.92
C VAL A 20 -37.85 -23.67 17.85
N CYS A 21 -38.41 -23.43 19.04
CA CYS A 21 -38.97 -24.50 19.88
C CYS A 21 -40.40 -24.16 20.31
N PRO A 22 -41.32 -25.14 20.38
CA PRO A 22 -42.75 -24.89 20.46
C PRO A 22 -43.27 -24.79 21.90
N SER A 23 -44.33 -24.01 22.03
CA SER A 23 -45.08 -23.70 23.24
C SER A 23 -45.83 -24.91 23.81
N ARG A 24 -45.66 -25.25 25.09
CA ARG A 24 -46.78 -25.60 26.00
C ARG A 24 -46.40 -25.71 27.49
N SER A 25 -47.12 -24.90 28.26
CA SER A 25 -47.80 -25.20 29.55
C SER A 25 -47.01 -25.45 30.86
N VAL A 26 -46.96 -24.39 31.67
CA VAL A 26 -47.39 -24.30 33.09
C VAL A 26 -46.87 -25.36 34.09
N ASN A 27 -45.85 -24.99 34.89
CA ASN A 27 -45.98 -24.85 36.35
C ASN A 27 -44.68 -24.40 37.04
N SER A 28 -44.83 -23.41 37.92
CA SER A 28 -44.06 -23.07 39.12
C SER A 28 -42.67 -23.71 39.32
N SER A 29 -41.64 -23.21 38.63
CA SER A 29 -40.24 -23.21 39.10
C SER A 29 -39.31 -22.54 38.06
N ARG A 30 -39.40 -21.21 37.89
CA ARG A 30 -38.41 -20.41 37.13
C ARG A 30 -37.86 -19.27 37.99
N LEU A 31 -37.21 -19.64 39.09
CA LEU A 31 -36.20 -18.85 39.76
C LEU A 31 -34.95 -19.73 39.94
N ARG A 32 -34.38 -20.20 38.82
CA ARG A 32 -33.09 -20.93 38.80
C ARG A 32 -32.48 -21.25 37.42
N CYS A 33 -33.05 -20.77 36.30
CA CYS A 33 -32.52 -21.09 34.96
C CYS A 33 -31.84 -19.93 34.20
N CYS A 34 -31.81 -18.70 34.72
CA CYS A 34 -31.06 -17.60 34.09
C CYS A 34 -29.63 -17.42 34.65
N SER A 35 -29.25 -18.16 35.71
CA SER A 35 -27.89 -18.14 36.27
C SER A 35 -26.94 -19.18 35.65
N ALA A 36 -27.40 -20.00 34.70
CA ALA A 36 -26.60 -21.09 34.12
C ALA A 36 -25.96 -20.78 32.76
N MET A 37 -26.24 -19.62 32.14
CA MET A 37 -25.56 -19.16 30.91
C MET A 37 -24.50 -18.08 31.15
N ALA A 38 -24.41 -17.52 32.36
CA ALA A 38 -23.33 -16.61 32.74
C ALA A 38 -22.07 -17.33 33.28
N ALA A 39 -22.17 -18.63 33.60
CA ALA A 39 -21.07 -19.39 34.22
C ALA A 39 -20.11 -20.07 33.22
N ALA A 40 -20.32 -19.95 31.91
CA ALA A 40 -19.48 -20.58 30.89
C ALA A 40 -18.48 -19.64 30.19
N SER A 41 -18.47 -18.32 30.51
CA SER A 41 -17.47 -17.37 29.98
C SER A 41 -16.42 -16.92 31.02
N ALA A 42 -16.53 -17.38 32.27
CA ALA A 42 -15.58 -17.03 33.35
C ALA A 42 -14.50 -18.09 33.62
N ALA A 43 -14.40 -19.15 32.81
CA ALA A 43 -13.46 -20.27 33.04
C ALA A 43 -12.16 -20.22 32.21
N LEU A 44 -11.84 -19.11 31.54
CA LEU A 44 -10.59 -18.94 30.78
C LEU A 44 -9.76 -17.69 31.18
N CYS A 45 -10.20 -16.92 32.17
CA CYS A 45 -9.47 -15.76 32.67
C CYS A 45 -9.15 -15.96 34.16
N GLY A 46 -8.15 -16.81 34.42
CA GLY A 46 -7.72 -17.14 35.77
C GLY A 46 -6.31 -17.70 35.78
N SER A 47 -5.33 -16.88 35.43
CA SER A 47 -3.96 -17.08 35.88
C SER A 47 -3.39 -15.72 36.24
N SER A 48 -3.49 -15.41 37.52
CA SER A 48 -2.60 -14.48 38.21
C SER A 48 -1.17 -14.97 38.03
N ALA A 49 -0.51 -14.46 36.99
CA ALA A 49 0.94 -14.46 36.91
C ALA A 49 1.42 -13.18 37.60
N GLU A 50 2.03 -13.35 38.77
CA GLU A 50 2.83 -12.35 39.46
C GLU A 50 3.81 -11.64 38.50
N PRO A 51 4.23 -10.39 38.79
CA PRO A 51 5.22 -9.67 38.00
C PRO A 51 6.57 -10.36 38.18
N SER A 52 6.80 -11.39 37.37
CA SER A 52 8.06 -12.10 37.30
C SER A 52 9.06 -11.17 36.62
N THR A 53 9.77 -10.43 37.47
CA THR A 53 11.20 -10.14 37.35
C THR A 53 11.76 -10.31 35.95
N ALA A 54 12.02 -9.16 35.31
CA ALA A 54 13.15 -8.91 34.41
C ALA A 54 13.77 -10.21 33.86
N ARG A 55 13.13 -10.81 32.86
CA ARG A 55 13.84 -11.74 31.98
C ARG A 55 14.88 -10.91 31.26
N GLY A 56 16.12 -11.08 31.72
CA GLY A 56 17.28 -10.36 31.27
C GLY A 56 17.27 -10.19 29.77
N SER A 57 17.35 -8.93 29.35
CA SER A 57 18.07 -8.58 28.15
C SER A 57 19.38 -9.37 28.17
N SER A 58 19.43 -10.45 27.38
CA SER A 58 20.70 -10.98 26.91
C SER A 58 21.55 -9.79 26.50
N PRO A 59 22.84 -9.71 26.91
CA PRO A 59 23.68 -8.59 26.53
C PRO A 59 23.54 -8.45 25.02
N SER A 60 22.99 -7.31 24.58
CA SER A 60 22.69 -7.03 23.19
C SER A 60 23.96 -7.34 22.41
N SER A 61 23.93 -8.39 21.59
CA SER A 61 25.08 -8.71 20.74
C SER A 61 25.44 -7.43 20.00
N PRO A 62 26.68 -6.92 20.10
CA PRO A 62 27.07 -5.64 19.50
C PRO A 62 26.81 -5.59 17.99
N SER A 63 26.67 -6.76 17.35
CA SER A 63 26.25 -6.92 15.96
C SER A 63 24.85 -6.39 15.62
N LYS A 64 23.93 -6.24 16.59
CA LYS A 64 22.57 -5.74 16.32
C LYS A 64 22.46 -4.23 16.20
N HIS A 65 23.52 -3.51 16.57
CA HIS A 65 23.57 -2.05 16.56
C HIS A 65 24.43 -1.48 15.42
N ILE A 66 25.11 -2.35 14.67
CA ILE A 66 25.84 -1.94 13.46
C ILE A 66 24.83 -1.58 12.40
N THR A 67 24.87 -0.31 11.98
CA THR A 67 24.06 0.24 10.89
C THR A 67 24.79 0.10 9.56
N VAL A 68 24.07 0.26 8.46
CA VAL A 68 24.65 0.27 7.12
C VAL A 68 25.72 1.38 7.01
N VAL A 69 25.50 2.53 7.67
CA VAL A 69 26.45 3.65 7.69
C VAL A 69 27.78 3.25 8.35
N ASP A 70 27.73 2.51 9.46
CA ASP A 70 28.95 2.04 10.15
C ASP A 70 29.78 1.10 9.27
N VAL A 71 29.14 0.32 8.38
CA VAL A 71 29.83 -0.56 7.42
C VAL A 71 30.54 0.25 6.34
N TYR A 72 29.93 1.34 5.85
CA TYR A 72 30.56 2.26 4.90
C TYR A 72 31.76 3.01 5.50
N ASP A 73 31.65 3.46 6.75
CA ASP A 73 32.75 4.11 7.46
C ASP A 73 33.92 3.14 7.70
N LEU A 74 33.62 1.88 8.05
CA LEU A 74 34.62 0.83 8.18
C LEU A 74 35.29 0.53 6.83
N ALA A 75 34.52 0.43 5.74
CA ALA A 75 35.04 0.22 4.39
C ALA A 75 35.97 1.36 3.95
N ALA A 76 35.62 2.61 4.27
CA ALA A 76 36.45 3.77 3.98
C ALA A 76 37.76 3.78 4.78
N SER A 77 37.73 3.38 6.06
CA SER A 77 38.94 3.23 6.87
C SER A 77 39.86 2.13 6.33
N ILE A 78 39.29 0.97 5.99
CA ILE A 78 40.03 -0.16 5.41
C ILE A 78 40.64 0.22 4.05
N GLY A 79 39.89 0.97 3.22
CA GLY A 79 40.37 1.46 1.93
C GLY A 79 41.61 2.35 2.05
N LYS A 80 41.62 3.30 3.01
CA LYS A 80 42.79 4.15 3.30
C LYS A 80 44.01 3.36 3.77
N ASP A 81 43.80 2.28 4.51
CA ASP A 81 44.88 1.42 4.97
C ASP A 81 45.48 0.62 3.80
N PHE A 82 44.64 0.14 2.88
CA PHE A 82 45.12 -0.51 1.66
C PHE A 82 45.78 0.44 0.67
N GLU A 83 45.35 1.69 0.60
CA GLU A 83 46.04 2.72 -0.20
C GLU A 83 47.47 2.90 0.32
N ARG A 84 47.66 3.09 1.63
CA ARG A 84 49.00 3.19 2.25
C ARG A 84 49.87 1.96 2.00
N ILE A 85 49.31 0.75 2.09
CA ILE A 85 50.05 -0.48 1.82
C ILE A 85 50.44 -0.57 0.34
N THR A 86 49.54 -0.17 -0.57
CA THR A 86 49.79 -0.14 -2.02
C THR A 86 50.91 0.83 -2.37
N GLU A 87 50.95 2.01 -1.75
CA GLU A 87 52.00 3.01 -1.94
C GLU A 87 53.39 2.50 -1.50
N LEU A 88 53.46 1.71 -0.42
CA LEU A 88 54.72 1.24 0.15
C LEU A 88 55.25 -0.06 -0.48
N TYR A 89 54.36 -0.99 -0.84
CA TYR A 89 54.73 -2.36 -1.23
C TYR A 89 54.23 -2.76 -2.62
N GLY A 90 53.54 -1.88 -3.34
CA GLY A 90 52.91 -2.18 -4.62
C GLY A 90 51.55 -2.88 -4.47
N SER A 91 50.78 -2.97 -5.56
CA SER A 91 49.40 -3.46 -5.53
C SER A 91 49.26 -5.00 -5.48
N ASP A 92 50.34 -5.73 -5.78
CA ASP A 92 50.31 -7.20 -5.89
C ASP A 92 50.04 -7.89 -4.55
N CYS A 93 50.45 -7.29 -3.42
CA CYS A 93 50.20 -7.85 -2.09
C CYS A 93 48.73 -7.77 -1.66
N ILE A 94 47.94 -6.82 -2.18
CA ILE A 94 46.52 -6.63 -1.83
C ILE A 94 45.57 -7.28 -2.84
N ARG A 95 46.03 -7.50 -4.08
CA ARG A 95 45.20 -7.98 -5.20
C ARG A 95 44.40 -9.25 -4.89
N SER A 96 44.94 -10.17 -4.08
CA SER A 96 44.29 -11.44 -3.74
C SER A 96 43.37 -11.36 -2.51
N ILE A 97 43.56 -10.38 -1.62
CA ILE A 97 42.77 -10.23 -0.39
C ILE A 97 41.58 -9.27 -0.59
N MET A 98 41.72 -8.28 -1.49
CA MET A 98 40.69 -7.28 -1.76
C MET A 98 39.31 -7.89 -2.08
N PRO A 99 39.18 -8.89 -2.98
CA PRO A 99 37.87 -9.48 -3.28
C PRO A 99 37.23 -10.19 -2.07
N LYS A 100 38.04 -10.76 -1.17
CA LYS A 100 37.55 -11.43 0.04
C LYS A 100 37.01 -10.41 1.05
N ILE A 101 37.65 -9.26 1.14
CA ILE A 101 37.24 -8.17 2.03
C ILE A 101 35.98 -7.50 1.50
N ILE A 102 35.89 -7.26 0.20
CA ILE A 102 34.65 -6.78 -0.45
C ILE A 102 33.50 -7.74 -0.13
N SER A 103 33.69 -9.05 -0.36
CA SER A 103 32.65 -10.05 -0.05
C SER A 103 32.26 -10.08 1.44
N ALA A 104 33.22 -9.90 2.35
CA ALA A 104 32.93 -9.81 3.79
C ALA A 104 32.16 -8.54 4.16
N LEU A 105 32.51 -7.39 3.57
CA LEU A 105 31.81 -6.11 3.78
C LEU A 105 30.40 -6.13 3.17
N GLU A 106 30.21 -6.69 1.98
CA GLU A 106 28.90 -6.88 1.35
C GLU A 106 27.99 -7.79 2.22
N THR A 107 28.55 -8.85 2.79
CA THR A 107 27.81 -9.73 3.71
C THR A 107 27.42 -8.98 4.99
N LEU A 108 28.33 -8.15 5.52
CA LEU A 108 28.07 -7.34 6.71
C LEU A 108 27.02 -6.25 6.44
N GLU A 109 27.06 -5.60 5.27
CA GLU A 109 26.06 -4.62 4.84
C GLU A 109 24.68 -5.28 4.72
N ALA A 110 24.59 -6.46 4.10
CA ALA A 110 23.34 -7.21 4.01
C ALA A 110 22.78 -7.58 5.39
N MET A 111 23.65 -7.99 6.34
CA MET A 111 23.25 -8.26 7.71
C MET A 111 22.81 -7.00 8.46
N ALA A 112 23.51 -5.88 8.29
CA ALA A 112 23.16 -4.59 8.91
C ALA A 112 21.81 -4.07 8.39
N GLY A 113 21.58 -4.12 7.06
CA GLY A 113 20.32 -3.72 6.45
C GLY A 113 19.14 -4.62 6.86
N ASN A 114 19.38 -5.93 7.06
CA ASN A 114 18.35 -6.82 7.60
C ASN A 114 18.04 -6.50 9.08
N ASN A 115 19.05 -6.21 9.90
CA ASN A 115 18.85 -5.79 11.28
C ASN A 115 18.05 -4.47 11.39
N GLU A 116 18.29 -3.50 10.51
CA GLU A 116 17.50 -2.26 10.47
C GLU A 116 16.03 -2.54 10.17
N LYS A 117 15.74 -3.37 9.15
CA LYS A 117 14.37 -3.78 8.81
C LYS A 117 13.68 -4.54 9.94
N GLU A 118 14.38 -5.48 10.58
CA GLU A 118 13.86 -6.22 11.73
C GLU A 118 13.58 -5.28 12.91
N ASN A 119 14.47 -4.32 13.18
CA ASN A 119 14.26 -3.32 14.22
C ASN A 119 13.06 -2.41 13.92
N GLU A 120 12.87 -1.98 12.67
CA GLU A 120 11.67 -1.23 12.26
C GLU A 120 10.40 -2.04 12.51
N GLN A 121 10.38 -3.33 12.12
CA GLN A 121 9.25 -4.21 12.38
C GLN A 121 8.99 -4.39 13.88
N ILE A 122 10.03 -4.51 14.70
CA ILE A 122 9.90 -4.59 16.17
C ILE A 122 9.28 -3.30 16.71
N VAL A 123 9.71 -2.13 16.23
CA VAL A 123 9.14 -0.85 16.66
C VAL A 123 7.66 -0.76 16.27
N ASP A 124 7.30 -1.18 15.06
CA ASP A 124 5.91 -1.13 14.60
C ASP A 124 5.01 -2.14 15.35
N LEU A 125 5.50 -3.35 15.61
CA LEU A 125 4.80 -4.32 16.44
C LEU A 125 4.60 -3.81 17.87
N LYS A 126 5.60 -3.14 18.47
CA LYS A 126 5.46 -2.51 19.78
C LYS A 126 4.39 -1.43 19.79
N LYS A 127 4.33 -0.57 18.77
CA LYS A 127 3.27 0.44 18.63
C LYS A 127 1.88 -0.18 18.49
N ILE A 128 1.77 -1.32 17.79
CA ILE A 128 0.51 -2.05 17.64
C ILE A 128 0.08 -2.64 18.98
N ILE A 129 1.01 -3.26 19.73
CA ILE A 129 0.74 -3.79 21.07
C ILE A 129 0.25 -2.69 22.00
N GLU A 130 0.95 -1.55 22.06
CA GLU A 130 0.56 -0.41 22.90
C GLU A 130 -0.86 0.10 22.55
N ARG A 131 -1.19 0.17 21.25
CA ARG A 131 -2.54 0.52 20.79
C ARG A 131 -3.60 -0.51 21.22
N LEU A 132 -3.30 -1.80 21.11
CA LEU A 132 -4.23 -2.86 21.50
C LEU A 132 -4.42 -2.93 23.01
N GLU A 133 -3.36 -2.68 23.79
CA GLU A 133 -3.42 -2.61 25.25
C GLU A 133 -4.30 -1.45 25.72
N THR A 134 -4.14 -0.27 25.12
CA THR A 134 -5.00 0.90 25.41
C THR A 134 -6.44 0.68 24.97
N GLU A 135 -6.69 0.05 23.81
CA GLU A 135 -8.05 -0.32 23.39
C GLU A 135 -8.69 -1.33 24.37
N LYS A 136 -7.93 -2.34 24.80
CA LYS A 136 -8.39 -3.34 25.78
C LYS A 136 -8.74 -2.69 27.12
N GLU A 137 -7.89 -1.81 27.62
CA GLU A 137 -8.14 -1.07 28.87
C GLU A 137 -9.40 -0.21 28.76
N ASN A 138 -9.57 0.50 27.65
CA ASN A 138 -10.76 1.32 27.40
C ASN A 138 -12.04 0.47 27.33
N ARG A 139 -12.00 -0.67 26.65
CA ARG A 139 -13.14 -1.60 26.58
C ARG A 139 -13.48 -2.15 27.96
N GLN A 140 -12.48 -2.49 28.77
CA GLN A 140 -12.68 -2.94 30.15
C GLN A 140 -13.28 -1.84 31.03
N LYS A 141 -12.82 -0.59 30.91
CA LYS A 141 -13.41 0.57 31.60
C LYS A 141 -14.86 0.80 31.19
N GLN A 142 -15.19 0.65 29.90
CA GLN A 142 -16.57 0.76 29.43
C GLN A 142 -17.46 -0.33 30.01
N HIS A 143 -17.00 -1.59 29.99
CA HIS A 143 -17.72 -2.69 30.63
C HIS A 143 -17.96 -2.45 32.12
N ALA A 144 -16.93 -2.02 32.86
CA ALA A 144 -17.06 -1.71 34.29
C ALA A 144 -18.07 -0.58 34.55
N LYS A 145 -18.09 0.47 33.71
CA LYS A 145 -19.08 1.55 33.81
C LYS A 145 -20.49 1.06 33.54
N PHE A 146 -20.70 0.23 32.51
CA PHE A 146 -22.01 -0.33 32.23
C PHE A 146 -22.49 -1.26 33.36
N GLU A 147 -21.58 -2.00 33.99
CA GLU A 147 -21.89 -2.83 35.16
C GLU A 147 -22.32 -1.97 36.35
N GLU A 148 -21.59 -0.88 36.64
CA GLU A 148 -21.95 0.09 37.69
C GLU A 148 -23.30 0.79 37.41
N GLU A 149 -23.57 1.16 36.15
CA GLU A 149 -24.86 1.73 35.75
C GLU A 149 -26.01 0.72 35.93
N LEU A 150 -25.79 -0.55 35.60
CA LEU A 150 -26.78 -1.61 35.80
C LEU A 150 -27.06 -1.82 37.29
N ASP A 151 -26.03 -1.89 38.13
CA ASP A 151 -26.17 -2.01 39.58
C ASP A 151 -26.94 -0.83 40.16
N SER A 152 -26.63 0.41 39.72
CA SER A 152 -27.36 1.61 40.13
C SER A 152 -28.84 1.56 39.75
N ILE A 153 -29.18 1.04 38.56
CA ILE A 153 -30.57 0.88 38.10
C ILE A 153 -31.28 -0.19 38.95
N GLU A 154 -30.61 -1.32 39.24
CA GLU A 154 -31.17 -2.36 40.11
C GLU A 154 -31.46 -1.84 41.53
N GLU A 155 -30.56 -1.04 42.09
CA GLU A 155 -30.75 -0.41 43.40
C GLU A 155 -31.94 0.57 43.40
N ALA A 156 -32.07 1.38 42.35
CA ALA A 156 -33.22 2.26 42.17
C ALA A 156 -34.55 1.47 42.12
N TYR A 157 -34.63 0.41 41.32
CA TYR A 157 -35.83 -0.43 41.28
C TYR A 157 -36.12 -1.11 42.63
N LYS A 158 -35.10 -1.58 43.36
CA LYS A 158 -35.30 -2.14 44.71
C LYS A 158 -35.86 -1.10 45.67
N LYS A 159 -35.39 0.14 45.58
CA LYS A 159 -35.90 1.27 46.39
C LYS A 159 -37.36 1.55 46.07
N ASP A 160 -37.72 1.70 44.79
CA ASP A 160 -39.09 1.97 44.37
C ASP A 160 -40.06 0.85 44.79
N ILE A 161 -39.65 -0.41 44.64
CA ILE A 161 -40.43 -1.57 45.10
C ILE A 161 -40.67 -1.50 46.61
N ASN A 162 -39.67 -1.10 47.39
CA ASN A 162 -39.81 -0.96 48.84
C ASN A 162 -40.72 0.21 49.21
N GLU A 163 -40.60 1.36 48.55
CA GLU A 163 -41.45 2.53 48.75
C GLU A 163 -42.91 2.22 48.43
N LEU A 164 -43.18 1.60 47.28
CA LEU A 164 -44.53 1.15 46.90
C LEU A 164 -45.09 0.14 47.91
N ARG A 165 -44.26 -0.80 48.38
CA ARG A 165 -44.68 -1.77 49.41
C ARG A 165 -45.04 -1.08 50.72
N VAL A 166 -44.28 -0.07 51.14
CA VAL A 166 -44.58 0.72 52.34
C VAL A 166 -45.89 1.51 52.13
N MET A 167 -46.05 2.16 50.98
CA MET A 167 -47.27 2.89 50.63
C MET A 167 -48.52 2.00 50.68
N VAL A 168 -48.45 0.81 50.07
CA VAL A 168 -49.56 -0.18 50.12
C VAL A 168 -49.88 -0.57 51.57
N LYS A 169 -48.87 -0.84 52.41
CA LYS A 169 -49.10 -1.17 53.82
C LYS A 169 -49.77 -0.03 54.58
N THR A 170 -49.34 1.22 54.34
CA THR A 170 -49.94 2.41 54.96
C THR A 170 -51.39 2.58 54.53
N LEU A 171 -51.67 2.51 53.23
CA LEU A 171 -53.03 2.62 52.69
C LEU A 171 -53.95 1.48 53.17
N MET A 172 -53.42 0.25 53.33
CA MET A 172 -54.17 -0.86 53.92
C MET A 172 -54.48 -0.64 55.40
N ALA A 173 -53.53 -0.11 56.17
CA ALA A 173 -53.74 0.22 57.57
C ALA A 173 -54.78 1.35 57.73
N GLU A 174 -54.69 2.38 56.90
CA GLU A 174 -55.64 3.49 56.86
C GLU A 174 -57.04 3.02 56.45
N ASN A 175 -57.18 2.23 55.39
CA ASN A 175 -58.47 1.63 55.00
C ASN A 175 -59.07 0.77 56.11
N LYS A 176 -58.25 -0.02 56.81
CA LYS A 176 -58.71 -0.81 57.96
C LYS A 176 -59.21 0.10 59.08
N ASN A 177 -58.49 1.18 59.36
CA ASN A 177 -58.86 2.17 60.37
C ASN A 177 -60.18 2.87 59.99
N LEU A 178 -60.28 3.38 58.74
CA LEU A 178 -61.48 4.02 58.20
C LEU A 178 -62.69 3.06 58.21
N ASN A 179 -62.50 1.82 57.77
CA ASN A 179 -63.56 0.82 57.79
C ASN A 179 -64.02 0.49 59.22
N SER A 180 -63.10 0.47 60.20
CA SER A 180 -63.45 0.31 61.61
C SER A 180 -64.23 1.52 62.14
N THR A 181 -63.83 2.75 61.77
CA THR A 181 -64.56 3.96 62.14
C THR A 181 -65.96 3.96 61.52
N VAL A 182 -66.10 3.70 60.21
CA VAL A 182 -67.39 3.61 59.51
C VAL A 182 -68.29 2.52 60.10
N SER A 183 -67.72 1.37 60.49
CA SER A 183 -68.48 0.30 61.15
C SER A 183 -68.88 0.63 62.60
N SER A 184 -68.14 1.54 63.27
CA SER A 184 -68.45 2.03 64.62
C SER A 184 -69.40 3.22 64.64
N LEU A 185 -69.62 3.87 63.49
CA LEU A 185 -70.64 4.90 63.34
C LEU A 185 -72.02 4.24 63.41
N PRO A 186 -72.92 4.70 64.30
CA PRO A 186 -74.29 4.18 64.33
C PRO A 186 -75.00 4.45 63.00
N THR A 187 -75.80 3.50 62.53
CA THR A 187 -76.73 3.69 61.39
C THR A 187 -77.82 4.67 61.79
N MET A 188 -77.54 5.96 61.64
CA MET A 188 -78.45 7.05 61.98
C MET A 188 -79.43 7.27 60.83
N MET A 189 -80.52 6.49 60.82
CA MET A 189 -81.82 7.02 60.40
C MET A 189 -82.36 7.86 61.56
N ASP A 190 -82.82 9.06 61.21
CA ASP A 190 -83.64 10.01 61.97
C ASP A 190 -82.99 10.77 63.15
N SER A 191 -82.65 12.05 62.92
CA SER A 191 -82.87 13.11 63.91
C SER A 191 -82.74 14.51 63.29
N PRO A 192 -83.77 15.38 63.32
CA PRO A 192 -83.71 16.73 62.79
C PRO A 192 -83.10 17.67 63.85
N THR A 193 -81.80 17.90 63.78
CA THR A 193 -81.14 19.01 64.51
C THR A 193 -80.52 19.99 63.51
N ALA A 194 -81.33 20.46 62.58
CA ALA A 194 -81.02 21.63 61.78
C ALA A 194 -81.60 22.84 62.52
N LEU A 195 -80.75 23.68 63.12
CA LEU A 195 -80.93 25.15 63.20
C LEU A 195 -79.90 25.87 64.10
N ALA A 196 -79.02 25.18 64.84
CA ALA A 196 -78.00 25.83 65.69
C ALA A 196 -76.52 25.70 65.20
N MET A 197 -76.25 25.03 64.08
CA MET A 197 -74.87 24.84 63.55
C MET A 197 -74.50 25.76 62.36
N LYS A 198 -75.38 26.70 61.98
CA LYS A 198 -75.28 27.41 60.69
C LYS A 198 -74.10 28.39 60.57
N GLU A 199 -73.49 28.86 61.65
CA GLU A 199 -72.42 29.87 61.55
C GLU A 199 -71.03 29.22 61.44
N GLU A 200 -70.77 28.19 62.24
CA GLU A 200 -69.50 27.45 62.21
C GLU A 200 -69.38 26.57 60.96
N ASP A 201 -70.48 25.93 60.53
CA ASP A 201 -70.52 25.18 59.27
C ASP A 201 -70.31 26.09 58.05
N VAL A 202 -70.83 27.34 58.08
CA VAL A 202 -70.61 28.33 57.02
C VAL A 202 -69.17 28.81 57.01
N LYS A 203 -68.54 28.98 58.18
CA LYS A 203 -67.12 29.33 58.29
C LYS A 203 -66.23 28.23 57.72
N VAL A 204 -66.47 26.97 58.09
CA VAL A 204 -65.75 25.80 57.54
C VAL A 204 -65.95 25.71 56.02
N MET A 205 -67.16 25.94 55.52
CA MET A 205 -67.43 25.98 54.07
C MET A 205 -66.63 27.08 53.35
N PHE A 206 -66.44 28.25 53.97
CA PHE A 206 -65.62 29.31 53.40
C PHE A 206 -64.14 28.93 53.37
N GLU A 207 -63.62 28.33 54.45
CA GLU A 207 -62.24 27.84 54.53
C GLU A 207 -61.96 26.73 53.52
N LEU A 208 -62.88 25.76 53.37
CA LEU A 208 -62.80 24.71 52.35
C LEU A 208 -62.85 25.29 50.93
N LYS A 209 -63.70 26.29 50.68
CA LYS A 209 -63.75 26.97 49.39
C LYS A 209 -62.45 27.69 49.07
N GLU A 210 -61.85 28.35 50.06
CA GLU A 210 -60.55 29.02 49.91
C GLU A 210 -59.42 28.01 49.65
N GLN A 211 -59.41 26.88 50.37
CA GLN A 211 -58.47 25.78 50.11
C GLN A 211 -58.66 25.17 48.71
N ALA A 212 -59.90 24.97 48.26
CA ALA A 212 -60.19 24.50 46.91
C ALA A 212 -59.71 25.49 45.84
N HIS A 213 -59.83 26.81 46.09
CA HIS A 213 -59.27 27.83 45.20
C HIS A 213 -57.74 27.78 45.15
N ARG A 214 -57.08 27.65 46.32
CA ARG A 214 -55.61 27.49 46.39
C ARG A 214 -55.14 26.26 45.62
N GLN A 215 -55.76 25.10 45.85
CA GLN A 215 -55.45 23.86 45.14
C GLN A 215 -55.68 24.00 43.63
N LYS A 216 -56.74 24.69 43.20
CA LYS A 216 -56.99 24.95 41.78
C LYS A 216 -55.89 25.78 41.14
N ASP A 217 -55.35 26.77 41.84
CA ASP A 217 -54.27 27.60 41.32
C ASP A 217 -52.91 26.88 41.34
N GLU A 218 -52.68 26.02 42.34
CA GLU A 218 -51.53 25.11 42.37
C GLU A 218 -51.56 24.12 41.20
N ILE A 219 -52.70 23.49 40.92
CA ILE A 219 -52.88 22.62 39.76
C ILE A 219 -52.57 23.36 38.46
N LYS A 220 -53.01 24.62 38.30
CA LYS A 220 -52.67 25.42 37.12
C LYS A 220 -51.18 25.74 37.02
N SER A 221 -50.50 25.96 38.14
CA SER A 221 -49.05 26.18 38.16
C SER A 221 -48.32 24.93 37.71
N LEU A 222 -48.63 23.79 38.33
CA LEU A 222 -48.05 22.50 37.97
C LEU A 222 -48.33 22.12 36.52
N GLN A 223 -49.52 22.45 35.99
CA GLN A 223 -49.83 22.23 34.58
C GLN A 223 -48.92 23.06 33.66
N LYS A 224 -48.64 24.32 33.99
CA LYS A 224 -47.70 25.14 33.21
C LYS A 224 -46.28 24.59 33.25
N ASP A 225 -45.86 24.06 34.39
CA ASP A 225 -44.54 23.45 34.53
C ASP A 225 -44.45 22.17 33.67
N ILE A 226 -45.49 21.33 33.69
CA ILE A 226 -45.60 20.15 32.81
C ILE A 226 -45.54 20.55 31.33
N ASP A 227 -46.28 21.59 30.93
CA ASP A 227 -46.27 22.07 29.54
C ASP A 227 -44.86 22.57 29.14
N SER A 228 -44.15 23.25 30.05
CA SER A 228 -42.76 23.70 29.85
C SER A 228 -41.80 22.51 29.69
N TYR A 229 -41.87 21.53 30.60
CA TYR A 229 -41.02 20.33 30.51
C TYR A 229 -41.31 19.51 29.27
N THR A 230 -42.57 19.43 28.84
CA THR A 230 -42.97 18.74 27.61
C THR A 230 -42.29 19.39 26.39
N TYR A 231 -42.32 20.73 26.33
CA TYR A 231 -41.65 21.49 25.27
C TYR A 231 -40.12 21.28 25.28
N GLU A 232 -39.49 21.26 26.46
CA GLU A 232 -38.05 20.99 26.58
C GLU A 232 -37.69 19.57 26.11
N VAL A 233 -38.49 18.56 26.48
CA VAL A 233 -38.30 17.18 26.03
C VAL A 233 -38.41 17.09 24.51
N GLU A 234 -39.41 17.71 23.89
CA GLU A 234 -39.55 17.73 22.43
C GLU A 234 -38.34 18.40 21.74
N ASN A 235 -37.83 19.49 22.29
CA ASN A 235 -36.64 20.17 21.76
C ASN A 235 -35.37 19.32 21.87
N LEU A 236 -35.20 18.61 22.99
CA LEU A 236 -34.07 17.69 23.18
C LEU A 236 -34.19 16.49 22.24
N GLN A 237 -35.39 15.92 22.07
CA GLN A 237 -35.66 14.85 21.11
C GLN A 237 -35.29 15.27 19.68
N ASN A 238 -35.72 16.46 19.25
CA ASN A 238 -35.34 17.02 17.94
C ASN A 238 -33.83 17.19 17.77
N SER A 239 -33.13 17.58 18.84
CA SER A 239 -31.67 17.71 18.83
C SER A 239 -30.98 16.35 18.72
N ILE A 240 -31.47 15.34 19.43
CA ILE A 240 -30.99 13.96 19.36
C ILE A 240 -31.20 13.40 17.95
N GLU A 241 -32.37 13.58 17.35
CA GLU A 241 -32.63 13.11 15.98
C GLU A 241 -31.68 13.75 14.95
N LYS A 242 -31.37 15.04 15.08
CA LYS A 242 -30.37 15.70 14.22
C LYS A 242 -28.99 15.07 14.38
N LEU A 243 -28.56 14.80 15.61
CA LEU A 243 -27.28 14.15 15.89
C LEU A 243 -27.24 12.72 15.34
N ILE A 244 -28.33 11.96 15.43
CA ILE A 244 -28.43 10.63 14.83
C ILE A 244 -28.21 10.71 13.32
N ARG A 245 -28.90 11.62 12.62
CA ARG A 245 -28.74 11.79 11.16
C ARG A 245 -27.32 12.17 10.77
N GLN A 246 -26.69 13.07 11.54
CA GLN A 246 -25.29 13.46 11.32
C GLN A 246 -24.33 12.29 11.55
N ASN A 247 -24.55 11.49 12.60
CA ASN A 247 -23.72 10.32 12.88
C ASN A 247 -23.83 9.27 11.77
N GLU A 248 -25.05 8.98 11.29
CA GLU A 248 -25.24 8.09 10.13
C GLU A 248 -24.51 8.61 8.88
N GLU A 249 -24.54 9.91 8.61
CA GLU A 249 -23.82 10.50 7.49
C GLU A 249 -22.30 10.36 7.65
N LEU A 250 -21.77 10.58 8.85
CA LEU A 250 -20.35 10.37 9.17
C LEU A 250 -19.95 8.90 9.01
N LEU A 251 -20.78 7.95 9.44
CA LEU A 251 -20.55 6.52 9.22
C LEU A 251 -20.51 6.17 7.73
N ARG A 252 -21.44 6.69 6.93
CA ARG A 252 -21.43 6.51 5.45
C ARG A 252 -20.17 7.11 4.82
N LYS A 253 -19.76 8.32 5.23
CA LYS A 253 -18.54 8.98 4.76
C LYS A 253 -17.29 8.19 5.12
N ASN A 254 -17.20 7.70 6.35
CA ASN A 254 -16.09 6.87 6.82
C ASN A 254 -16.00 5.56 6.02
N ALA A 255 -17.13 4.87 5.79
CA ALA A 255 -17.15 3.67 4.96
C ALA A 255 -16.68 3.95 3.51
N SER A 256 -17.08 5.07 2.92
CA SER A 256 -16.62 5.49 1.59
C SER A 256 -15.11 5.78 1.57
N LEU A 257 -14.61 6.53 2.55
CA LEU A 257 -13.17 6.82 2.68
C LEU A 257 -12.34 5.56 2.90
N GLN A 258 -12.82 4.61 3.72
CA GLN A 258 -12.17 3.32 3.90
C GLN A 258 -12.11 2.51 2.59
N LYS A 259 -13.18 2.53 1.79
CA LYS A 259 -13.19 1.89 0.48
C LYS A 259 -12.17 2.55 -0.47
N GLN A 260 -12.12 3.88 -0.50
CA GLN A 260 -11.12 4.61 -1.29
C GLN A 260 -9.69 4.30 -0.82
N GLY A 261 -9.46 4.23 0.50
CA GLY A 261 -8.18 3.84 1.07
C GLY A 261 -7.73 2.44 0.63
N ARG A 262 -8.65 1.46 0.59
CA ARG A 262 -8.35 0.11 0.08
C ARG A 262 -7.93 0.13 -1.39
N VAL A 263 -8.66 0.86 -2.25
CA VAL A 263 -8.33 0.98 -3.67
C VAL A 263 -6.94 1.61 -3.87
N ILE A 264 -6.62 2.68 -3.14
CA ILE A 264 -5.30 3.34 -3.23
C ILE A 264 -4.18 2.38 -2.80
N VAL A 265 -4.41 1.55 -1.76
CA VAL A 265 -3.44 0.54 -1.32
C VAL A 265 -3.24 -0.53 -2.39
N GLU A 266 -4.32 -1.02 -3.02
CA GLU A 266 -4.24 -1.97 -4.13
C GLU A 266 -3.49 -1.40 -5.33
N GLU A 267 -3.78 -0.15 -5.71
CA GLU A 267 -3.08 0.56 -6.79
C GLU A 267 -1.59 0.77 -6.47
N LYS A 268 -1.26 1.14 -5.22
CA LYS A 268 0.13 1.24 -4.76
C LYS A 268 0.85 -0.11 -4.89
N MET A 269 0.22 -1.21 -4.46
CA MET A 269 0.81 -2.55 -4.57
C MET A 269 1.04 -2.95 -6.04
N GLU A 270 0.12 -2.62 -6.93
CA GLU A 270 0.27 -2.86 -8.37
C GLU A 270 1.43 -2.08 -8.97
N ILE A 271 1.58 -0.80 -8.61
CA ILE A 271 2.70 0.04 -9.06
C ILE A 271 4.04 -0.51 -8.55
N LEU A 272 4.12 -0.89 -7.27
CA LEU A 272 5.33 -1.47 -6.70
C LEU A 272 5.73 -2.77 -7.42
N ARG A 273 4.78 -3.66 -7.71
CA ARG A 273 5.07 -4.89 -8.46
C ARG A 273 5.58 -4.62 -9.88
N ARG A 274 5.05 -3.57 -10.55
CA ARG A 274 5.55 -3.14 -11.87
C ARG A 274 6.96 -2.58 -11.77
N LEU A 275 7.24 -1.79 -10.74
CA LEU A 275 8.56 -1.23 -10.49
C LEU A 275 9.60 -2.33 -10.27
N GLU A 276 9.30 -3.29 -9.39
CA GLU A 276 10.15 -4.45 -9.11
C GLU A 276 10.48 -5.22 -10.40
N LYS A 277 9.48 -5.51 -11.23
CA LYS A 277 9.69 -6.16 -12.53
C LYS A 277 10.59 -5.36 -13.48
N THR A 278 10.49 -4.03 -13.46
CA THR A 278 11.38 -3.18 -14.27
C THR A 278 12.81 -3.12 -13.72
N GLU A 279 12.96 -3.14 -12.40
CA GLU A 279 14.28 -3.22 -11.74
C GLU A 279 14.97 -4.54 -12.05
N GLU A 280 14.25 -5.67 -11.97
CA GLU A 280 14.77 -6.99 -12.38
C GLU A 280 15.23 -7.00 -13.84
N ALA A 281 14.44 -6.41 -14.75
CA ALA A 281 14.80 -6.30 -16.16
C ALA A 281 16.04 -5.42 -16.37
N ASN A 282 16.16 -4.32 -15.63
CA ASN A 282 17.35 -3.47 -15.68
C ASN A 282 18.60 -4.21 -15.18
N ILE A 283 18.49 -4.96 -14.08
CA ILE A 283 19.60 -5.78 -13.55
C ILE A 283 20.05 -6.81 -14.61
N GLN A 284 19.10 -7.46 -15.29
CA GLN A 284 19.41 -8.40 -16.38
C GLN A 284 20.12 -7.71 -17.55
N LEU A 285 19.68 -6.53 -17.96
CA LEU A 285 20.31 -5.76 -19.03
C LEU A 285 21.72 -5.29 -18.64
N THR A 286 21.92 -4.80 -17.41
CA THR A 286 23.25 -4.41 -16.92
C THR A 286 24.21 -5.59 -16.91
N LYS A 287 23.74 -6.78 -16.50
CA LYS A 287 24.54 -8.01 -16.56
C LYS A 287 24.92 -8.35 -18.00
N LEU A 288 23.96 -8.34 -18.92
CA LEU A 288 24.22 -8.61 -20.34
C LEU A 288 25.21 -7.61 -20.93
N LEU A 289 25.06 -6.32 -20.60
CA LEU A 289 26.00 -5.27 -21.03
C LEU A 289 27.41 -5.55 -20.53
N SER A 290 27.54 -5.92 -19.25
CA SER A 290 28.85 -6.27 -18.66
C SER A 290 29.49 -7.51 -19.31
N ASP A 291 28.70 -8.52 -19.66
CA ASP A 291 29.17 -9.71 -20.37
C ASP A 291 29.61 -9.35 -21.80
N THR A 292 28.87 -8.49 -22.49
CA THR A 292 29.25 -8.00 -23.82
C THR A 292 30.49 -7.12 -23.78
N ASP A 293 30.64 -6.24 -22.78
CA ASP A 293 31.84 -5.42 -22.61
C ASP A 293 33.08 -6.29 -22.37
N ARG A 294 32.93 -7.38 -21.62
CA ARG A 294 34.00 -8.36 -21.42
C ARG A 294 34.39 -9.03 -22.74
N ALA A 295 33.41 -9.52 -23.49
CA ALA A 295 33.66 -10.15 -24.80
C ALA A 295 34.34 -9.18 -25.79
N CYS A 296 33.93 -7.90 -25.81
CA CYS A 296 34.56 -6.86 -26.62
C CYS A 296 36.04 -6.65 -26.23
N LYS A 297 36.36 -6.60 -24.92
CA LYS A 297 37.74 -6.48 -24.43
C LYS A 297 38.59 -7.70 -24.81
N ASP A 298 38.03 -8.90 -24.66
CA ASP A 298 38.72 -10.15 -25.01
C ASP A 298 39.04 -10.20 -26.52
N LEU A 299 38.09 -9.82 -27.38
CA LEU A 299 38.30 -9.70 -28.82
C LEU A 299 39.35 -8.64 -29.18
N GLN A 300 39.31 -7.48 -28.51
CA GLN A 300 40.30 -6.42 -28.73
C GLN A 300 41.70 -6.87 -28.34
N GLN A 301 41.83 -7.63 -27.24
CA GLN A 301 43.10 -8.21 -26.82
C GLN A 301 43.61 -9.28 -27.79
N ALA A 302 42.72 -10.12 -28.33
CA ALA A 302 43.06 -11.08 -29.37
C ALA A 302 43.52 -10.39 -30.67
N SER A 303 42.88 -9.30 -31.07
CA SER A 303 43.28 -8.52 -32.26
C SER A 303 44.67 -7.88 -32.10
N LEU A 304 45.01 -7.41 -30.91
CA LEU A 304 46.36 -6.89 -30.63
C LEU A 304 47.44 -7.99 -30.76
N ALA A 305 47.11 -9.23 -30.36
CA ALA A 305 48.00 -10.37 -30.52
C ALA A 305 48.16 -10.82 -31.99
N GLU A 306 47.16 -10.59 -32.85
CA GLU A 306 47.28 -10.87 -34.29
C GLU A 306 48.07 -9.82 -35.07
N ASN A 307 48.13 -8.58 -34.58
CA ASN A 307 48.89 -7.48 -35.20
C ASN A 307 50.38 -7.46 -34.80
N GLU A 308 50.83 -8.41 -33.98
CA GLU A 308 52.24 -8.59 -33.71
C GLU A 308 52.92 -9.18 -34.96
N PRO A 309 53.93 -8.51 -35.56
CA PRO A 309 54.57 -8.99 -36.77
C PRO A 309 55.18 -10.38 -36.50
N ARG A 310 54.55 -11.42 -37.07
CA ARG A 310 54.93 -12.83 -36.89
C ARG A 310 56.31 -13.18 -37.46
N PHE A 311 56.82 -12.33 -38.35
CA PHE A 311 58.13 -12.48 -38.96
C PHE A 311 59.02 -11.32 -38.55
N THR A 312 60.29 -11.62 -38.30
CA THR A 312 61.28 -10.57 -38.06
C THR A 312 61.62 -9.86 -39.38
N LEU A 313 62.06 -8.60 -39.30
CA LEU A 313 62.52 -7.86 -40.49
C LEU A 313 63.69 -8.55 -41.22
N ALA A 314 64.46 -9.41 -40.53
CA ALA A 314 65.52 -10.21 -41.12
C ALA A 314 64.95 -11.34 -41.98
N GLU A 315 64.00 -12.11 -41.46
CA GLU A 315 63.29 -13.18 -42.19
C GLU A 315 62.59 -12.63 -43.44
N LEU A 316 61.95 -11.46 -43.32
CA LEU A 316 61.31 -10.83 -44.48
C LEU A 316 62.32 -10.45 -45.58
N ARG A 317 63.51 -9.98 -45.19
CA ARG A 317 64.58 -9.66 -46.15
C ARG A 317 65.14 -10.92 -46.82
N GLU A 318 65.33 -11.99 -46.06
CA GLU A 318 65.77 -13.29 -46.59
C GLU A 318 64.76 -13.82 -47.61
N VAL A 319 63.47 -13.86 -47.27
CA VAL A 319 62.41 -14.32 -48.19
C VAL A 319 62.33 -13.43 -49.43
N LEU A 320 62.48 -12.11 -49.30
CA LEU A 320 62.51 -11.21 -50.45
C LEU A 320 63.73 -11.43 -51.34
N GLN A 321 64.88 -11.74 -50.74
CA GLN A 321 66.11 -12.04 -51.48
C GLN A 321 66.01 -13.38 -52.20
N GLU A 322 65.50 -14.42 -51.55
CA GLU A 322 65.18 -15.71 -52.15
C GLU A 322 64.18 -15.56 -53.30
N LYS A 323 63.09 -14.80 -53.10
CA LYS A 323 62.12 -14.48 -54.16
C LYS A 323 62.80 -13.82 -55.36
N ASN A 324 63.72 -12.89 -55.14
CA ASN A 324 64.43 -12.21 -56.22
C ASN A 324 65.39 -13.15 -56.98
N VAL A 325 66.09 -14.03 -56.25
CA VAL A 325 66.94 -15.07 -56.84
C VAL A 325 66.12 -16.04 -57.68
N LEU A 326 65.00 -16.53 -57.14
CA LEU A 326 64.08 -17.42 -57.86
C LEU A 326 63.46 -16.71 -59.06
N LYS A 327 63.11 -15.43 -58.95
CA LYS A 327 62.62 -14.64 -60.09
C LYS A 327 63.67 -14.53 -61.19
N GLY A 328 64.94 -14.31 -60.83
CA GLY A 328 66.06 -14.34 -61.80
C GLY A 328 66.19 -15.70 -62.46
N ARG A 329 66.11 -16.78 -61.67
CA ARG A 329 66.16 -18.15 -62.19
C ARG A 329 65.00 -18.51 -63.11
N VAL A 330 63.79 -18.00 -62.81
CA VAL A 330 62.62 -18.13 -63.67
C VAL A 330 62.86 -17.41 -65.00
N MET A 331 63.41 -16.19 -64.98
CA MET A 331 63.74 -15.48 -66.22
C MET A 331 64.78 -16.21 -67.07
N GLU A 332 65.82 -16.79 -66.46
CA GLU A 332 66.81 -17.61 -67.16
C GLU A 332 66.18 -18.85 -67.79
N LEU A 333 65.33 -19.57 -67.04
CA LEU A 333 64.65 -20.76 -67.54
C LEU A 333 63.60 -20.41 -68.62
N GLU A 334 62.92 -19.27 -68.50
CA GLU A 334 62.04 -18.73 -69.54
C GLU A 334 62.82 -18.40 -70.82
N GLU A 335 64.02 -17.82 -70.72
CA GLU A 335 64.91 -17.56 -71.85
C GLU A 335 65.41 -18.86 -72.50
N GLU A 336 65.83 -19.84 -71.71
CA GLU A 336 66.21 -21.17 -72.20
C GLU A 336 65.04 -21.88 -72.91
N LEU A 337 63.83 -21.78 -72.36
CA LEU A 337 62.61 -22.29 -72.99
C LEU A 337 62.26 -21.55 -74.29
N GLU A 338 62.44 -20.23 -74.34
CA GLU A 338 62.24 -19.42 -75.54
C GLU A 338 63.23 -19.81 -76.64
N GLN A 339 64.48 -20.12 -76.28
CA GLN A 339 65.51 -20.62 -77.19
C GLN A 339 65.25 -22.05 -77.69
N LEU A 340 64.57 -22.88 -76.88
CA LEU A 340 64.20 -24.25 -77.22
C LEU A 340 62.82 -24.37 -77.87
N ARG A 341 62.02 -23.29 -77.94
CA ARG A 341 60.74 -23.25 -78.65
C ARG A 341 61.00 -23.32 -80.16
N PRO A 342 60.62 -24.40 -80.86
CA PRO A 342 60.79 -24.47 -82.31
C PRO A 342 59.71 -23.59 -82.95
N GLY A 343 60.04 -22.37 -83.36
CA GLY A 343 59.07 -21.52 -84.06
C GLY A 343 59.37 -20.04 -84.27
N SER A 344 60.46 -19.45 -83.78
CA SER A 344 60.75 -18.03 -84.03
C SER A 344 61.54 -17.78 -85.33
N LYS A 345 60.97 -18.19 -86.47
CA LYS A 345 61.32 -17.62 -87.78
C LYS A 345 60.06 -17.47 -88.64
N GLN A 346 59.57 -16.24 -88.79
CA GLN A 346 59.09 -15.70 -90.08
C GLN A 346 58.88 -14.16 -90.00
N PRO A 347 59.35 -13.39 -91.00
CA PRO A 347 59.02 -11.97 -91.20
C PRO A 347 57.80 -11.82 -92.15
N PRO A 348 57.28 -10.58 -92.37
CA PRO A 348 55.84 -10.31 -92.46
C PRO A 348 55.26 -10.52 -93.86
N LYS A 349 53.96 -10.88 -93.90
CA LYS A 349 53.09 -10.66 -95.05
C LYS A 349 51.71 -10.22 -94.59
N ASP A 350 51.30 -9.11 -95.18
CA ASP A 350 50.03 -8.42 -95.06
C ASP A 350 48.86 -9.22 -95.67
N GLU A 351 47.65 -8.68 -95.42
CA GLU A 351 46.35 -8.92 -96.10
C GLU A 351 45.36 -9.92 -95.45
N ASP A 352 44.66 -9.38 -94.45
CA ASP A 352 43.19 -9.19 -94.32
C ASP A 352 42.12 -10.29 -94.63
N GLU A 353 41.14 -10.27 -93.72
CA GLU A 353 39.75 -10.76 -93.69
C GLU A 353 39.32 -12.25 -93.87
N SER A 354 38.67 -12.72 -92.78
CA SER A 354 37.39 -13.46 -92.70
C SER A 354 37.35 -15.01 -92.54
N LYS A 355 36.63 -15.41 -91.46
CA LYS A 355 36.21 -16.73 -90.87
C LYS A 355 35.95 -17.91 -91.85
N PRO A 356 36.04 -19.21 -91.44
CA PRO A 356 35.11 -19.87 -90.47
C PRO A 356 35.65 -21.03 -89.57
N GLU A 357 34.79 -21.59 -88.68
CA GLU A 357 34.92 -22.68 -87.65
C GLU A 357 35.34 -24.09 -88.19
N PRO A 358 35.39 -25.27 -87.47
CA PRO A 358 35.07 -25.73 -86.06
C PRO A 358 36.15 -26.74 -85.47
N PRO A 359 35.95 -27.71 -84.51
CA PRO A 359 34.82 -28.13 -83.63
C PRO A 359 35.12 -28.37 -82.11
N GLN A 360 34.04 -28.66 -81.37
CA GLN A 360 33.82 -28.77 -79.92
C GLN A 360 34.51 -29.92 -79.15
N ALA A 361 34.84 -29.72 -77.86
CA ALA A 361 34.82 -30.77 -76.82
C ALA A 361 34.77 -30.22 -75.36
N LYS A 362 33.56 -30.28 -74.77
CA LYS A 362 33.13 -30.60 -73.38
C LYS A 362 34.11 -30.41 -72.20
N SER A 363 33.74 -29.51 -71.27
CA SER A 363 34.23 -29.42 -69.88
C SER A 363 33.33 -30.22 -68.91
N PRO A 364 33.87 -30.94 -67.91
CA PRO A 364 33.08 -31.52 -66.83
C PRO A 364 32.83 -30.51 -65.69
N GLU A 365 31.64 -30.65 -65.09
CA GLU A 365 31.05 -29.84 -64.03
C GLU A 365 31.88 -29.85 -62.73
N GLU A 366 32.17 -28.65 -62.17
CA GLU A 366 32.56 -28.48 -60.78
C GLU A 366 31.31 -28.07 -59.97
N ASP A 367 31.00 -28.84 -58.92
CA ASP A 367 29.98 -28.56 -57.92
C ASP A 367 30.24 -27.21 -57.24
N LEU A 368 29.46 -26.18 -57.58
CA LEU A 368 29.37 -24.95 -56.78
C LEU A 368 28.48 -25.20 -55.54
N PRO A 369 28.85 -24.71 -54.34
CA PRO A 369 27.96 -24.78 -53.19
C PRO A 369 26.69 -23.96 -53.44
N VAL A 370 25.55 -24.63 -53.49
CA VAL A 370 24.23 -23.99 -53.55
C VAL A 370 23.97 -23.31 -52.21
N TYR A 371 24.18 -21.99 -52.15
CA TYR A 371 23.65 -21.19 -51.06
C TYR A 371 22.12 -21.20 -51.15
N GLY A 372 21.46 -21.82 -50.16
CA GLY A 372 20.00 -21.78 -50.03
C GLY A 372 19.49 -20.32 -49.96
N PRO A 373 18.22 -20.06 -50.31
CA PRO A 373 17.69 -18.71 -50.30
C PRO A 373 17.84 -18.09 -48.90
N LEU A 374 18.52 -16.94 -48.86
CA LEU A 374 18.76 -16.15 -47.66
C LEU A 374 17.45 -15.98 -46.86
N PRO A 375 17.41 -16.26 -45.54
CA PRO A 375 16.21 -16.05 -44.74
C PRO A 375 15.75 -14.60 -44.88
N ARG A 376 14.60 -14.37 -45.53
CA ARG A 376 14.01 -13.04 -45.60
C ARG A 376 13.66 -12.62 -44.18
N GLU A 377 14.09 -11.42 -43.79
CA GLU A 377 13.65 -10.81 -42.56
C GLU A 377 12.11 -10.75 -42.55
N PRO A 378 11.45 -11.09 -41.42
CA PRO A 378 10.00 -11.05 -41.33
C PRO A 378 9.48 -9.64 -41.66
N GLU A 379 8.41 -9.56 -42.45
CA GLU A 379 7.87 -8.30 -43.03
C GLU A 379 7.58 -7.21 -41.99
N GLU A 380 7.40 -7.59 -40.73
CA GLU A 380 7.23 -6.70 -39.57
C GLU A 380 8.42 -5.74 -39.36
N LYS A 381 9.65 -6.13 -39.72
CA LYS A 381 10.83 -5.26 -39.62
C LYS A 381 10.97 -4.29 -40.79
N LEU A 382 10.52 -4.67 -41.99
CA LEU A 382 10.57 -3.80 -43.18
C LEU A 382 9.50 -2.71 -43.16
N PHE A 383 8.35 -2.94 -42.50
CA PHE A 383 7.28 -1.95 -42.41
C PHE A 383 6.75 -1.76 -40.97
N PRO A 384 7.53 -1.15 -40.06
CA PRO A 384 7.14 -0.98 -38.65
C PRO A 384 5.81 -0.23 -38.45
N TRP A 385 5.49 0.71 -39.34
CA TRP A 385 4.26 1.50 -39.33
C TRP A 385 2.99 0.73 -39.74
N LYS A 386 3.12 -0.40 -40.44
CA LYS A 386 1.96 -1.22 -40.84
C LYS A 386 1.42 -2.10 -39.70
N TYR A 387 2.23 -2.34 -38.67
CA TYR A 387 1.92 -3.21 -37.54
C TYR A 387 1.98 -2.48 -36.19
N GLU A 388 1.92 -1.13 -36.19
CA GLU A 388 1.73 -0.36 -34.96
C GLU A 388 0.49 -0.87 -34.22
N ARG A 389 0.72 -1.43 -33.02
CA ARG A 389 -0.32 -1.82 -32.08
C ARG A 389 -1.22 -0.62 -31.82
N LYS A 390 -2.54 -0.80 -32.01
CA LYS A 390 -3.58 0.23 -31.79
C LYS A 390 -3.26 1.10 -30.58
N GLU A 391 -3.27 2.41 -30.82
CA GLU A 391 -2.91 3.54 -29.95
C GLU A 391 -3.06 3.31 -28.43
N SER A 392 -2.00 3.56 -27.66
CA SER A 392 -2.09 3.73 -26.21
C SER A 392 -2.88 5.01 -25.89
N GLY A 393 -3.73 4.97 -24.86
CA GLY A 393 -4.66 6.03 -24.48
C GLY A 393 -4.03 7.40 -24.17
N VAL A 394 -2.71 7.51 -24.19
CA VAL A 394 -1.94 8.74 -23.94
C VAL A 394 -2.08 9.75 -25.08
N ARG A 395 -2.15 9.31 -26.35
CA ARG A 395 -2.37 10.24 -27.48
C ARG A 395 -3.81 10.77 -27.54
N LYS A 396 -4.81 9.97 -27.13
CA LYS A 396 -6.20 10.43 -26.96
C LYS A 396 -6.34 11.47 -25.86
N LEU A 397 -5.53 11.37 -24.80
CA LEU A 397 -5.55 12.35 -23.72
C LEU A 397 -4.93 13.69 -24.19
N ASN A 398 -3.86 13.66 -24.99
CA ASN A 398 -3.31 14.88 -25.57
C ASN A 398 -4.25 15.57 -26.57
N SER A 399 -4.99 14.82 -27.41
CA SER A 399 -5.97 15.45 -28.32
C SER A 399 -7.19 16.01 -27.58
N VAL A 400 -7.60 15.38 -26.48
CA VAL A 400 -8.63 15.89 -25.57
C VAL A 400 -8.12 17.14 -24.84
N VAL A 401 -6.88 17.16 -24.38
CA VAL A 401 -6.23 18.32 -23.73
C VAL A 401 -6.08 19.48 -24.71
N GLU A 402 -5.64 19.25 -25.95
CA GLU A 402 -5.62 20.27 -27.01
C GLU A 402 -7.03 20.76 -27.39
N GLY A 403 -8.03 19.87 -27.33
CA GLY A 403 -9.44 20.19 -27.56
C GLY A 403 -10.13 20.91 -26.40
N VAL A 404 -9.58 20.82 -25.18
CA VAL A 404 -10.02 21.57 -23.98
C VAL A 404 -9.30 22.92 -23.92
N SER A 405 -8.01 22.97 -24.28
CA SER A 405 -7.22 24.20 -24.37
C SER A 405 -7.81 25.19 -25.38
N ARG A 406 -8.26 24.71 -26.56
CA ARG A 406 -8.97 25.53 -27.54
C ARG A 406 -10.37 25.98 -27.11
N ARG A 407 -10.99 25.29 -26.15
CA ARG A 407 -12.31 25.67 -25.60
C ARG A 407 -12.20 26.66 -24.43
N LEU A 408 -11.08 26.65 -23.70
CA LEU A 408 -10.83 27.61 -22.61
C LEU A 408 -10.34 28.98 -23.10
N GLU A 409 -9.73 29.09 -24.29
CA GLU A 409 -9.35 30.39 -24.88
C GLU A 409 -10.56 31.28 -25.22
N GLY A 410 -11.77 30.72 -25.30
CA GLY A 410 -13.00 31.48 -25.57
C GLY A 410 -13.77 31.96 -24.33
N VAL A 411 -13.37 31.55 -23.12
CA VAL A 411 -14.18 31.79 -21.89
C VAL A 411 -13.29 32.17 -20.71
N LEU A 412 -12.49 33.24 -20.83
CA LEU A 412 -11.97 33.92 -19.65
C LEU A 412 -11.75 35.42 -19.92
N PRO A 413 -12.30 36.33 -19.09
CA PRO A 413 -12.23 37.77 -19.29
C PRO A 413 -10.82 38.34 -19.12
N GLN A 414 -10.51 39.41 -19.87
CA GLN A 414 -9.22 40.13 -20.03
C GLN A 414 -8.57 40.74 -18.76
N ARG A 415 -8.82 40.25 -17.55
CA ARG A 415 -8.39 40.90 -16.31
C ARG A 415 -7.45 40.07 -15.43
N ILE A 416 -6.52 39.32 -16.00
CA ILE A 416 -5.33 38.85 -15.28
C ILE A 416 -4.11 38.88 -16.22
N ARG A 417 -3.82 40.06 -16.77
CA ARG A 417 -2.48 40.42 -17.21
C ARG A 417 -2.02 41.46 -16.22
N LEU A 418 -1.24 41.07 -15.22
CA LEU A 418 -0.27 41.89 -14.49
C LEU A 418 0.29 41.01 -13.37
N CYS A 419 1.61 41.09 -13.19
CA CYS A 419 2.44 40.35 -12.24
C CYS A 419 2.90 38.95 -12.69
N LEU A 420 3.76 38.90 -13.71
CA LEU A 420 4.96 38.04 -13.64
C LEU A 420 6.16 38.86 -14.13
N PRO A 421 7.30 38.88 -13.41
CA PRO A 421 8.47 39.63 -13.83
C PRO A 421 9.17 38.95 -15.01
N ASP A 422 9.49 39.76 -16.01
CA ASP A 422 10.38 39.41 -17.10
C ASP A 422 11.79 39.10 -16.58
N ARG A 423 12.43 38.11 -17.23
CA ARG A 423 13.84 37.68 -17.15
C ARG A 423 14.14 36.49 -16.22
N LEU A 424 14.23 35.32 -16.86
CA LEU A 424 15.46 34.54 -16.90
C LEU A 424 15.40 33.58 -18.09
N ALA A 425 16.04 33.98 -19.18
CA ALA A 425 16.40 33.09 -20.27
C ALA A 425 17.59 32.24 -19.81
N ILE A 426 17.35 30.96 -19.54
CA ILE A 426 18.38 29.93 -19.47
C ILE A 426 17.84 28.71 -20.23
N HIS A 427 18.66 28.16 -21.12
CA HIS A 427 18.42 26.99 -21.96
C HIS A 427 17.64 25.85 -21.26
N PRO A 428 16.74 25.13 -21.96
CA PRO A 428 16.05 23.98 -21.37
C PRO A 428 17.02 22.80 -21.23
N PRO A 429 17.20 22.19 -20.04
CA PRO A 429 17.83 20.88 -19.93
C PRO A 429 16.82 19.80 -20.38
N PRO A 430 17.28 18.59 -20.73
CA PRO A 430 16.42 17.56 -21.30
C PRO A 430 15.28 17.21 -20.35
N SER A 431 14.10 17.06 -20.93
CA SER A 431 12.82 16.77 -20.30
C SER A 431 12.88 15.61 -19.30
N CYS A 432 12.99 15.93 -18.01
CA CYS A 432 12.61 15.01 -16.94
C CYS A 432 11.08 14.99 -16.83
N LEU A 433 10.47 13.82 -17.00
CA LEU A 433 9.03 13.57 -16.82
C LEU A 433 8.51 14.06 -15.46
N LEU A 434 9.39 14.06 -14.44
CA LEU A 434 9.12 14.60 -13.11
C LEU A 434 8.87 16.12 -13.10
N CYS A 435 9.61 16.91 -13.88
CA CYS A 435 9.39 18.36 -13.95
C CYS A 435 8.08 18.70 -14.65
N ASN A 436 7.72 17.96 -15.71
CA ASN A 436 6.43 18.14 -16.39
C ASN A 436 5.25 17.70 -15.51
N ALA A 437 5.40 16.60 -14.74
CA ALA A 437 4.38 16.17 -13.78
C ALA A 437 4.18 17.19 -12.65
N LEU A 438 5.28 17.77 -12.14
CA LEU A 438 5.22 18.83 -11.11
C LEU A 438 4.59 20.12 -11.65
N LEU A 439 4.88 20.52 -12.89
CA LEU A 439 4.26 21.69 -13.53
C LEU A 439 2.75 21.48 -13.75
N VAL A 440 2.34 20.27 -14.17
CA VAL A 440 0.93 19.93 -14.33
C VAL A 440 0.22 19.87 -12.97
N ALA A 441 0.86 19.30 -11.95
CA ALA A 441 0.31 19.27 -10.59
C ALA A 441 0.17 20.68 -10.01
N LEU A 442 1.15 21.56 -10.22
CA LEU A 442 1.09 22.99 -9.83
C LEU A 442 -0.02 23.72 -10.57
N ALA A 443 -0.16 23.50 -11.88
CA ALA A 443 -1.23 24.12 -12.67
C ALA A 443 -2.63 23.65 -12.19
N VAL A 444 -2.81 22.37 -11.93
CA VAL A 444 -4.06 21.81 -11.39
C VAL A 444 -4.33 22.36 -9.99
N PHE A 445 -3.32 22.45 -9.13
CA PHE A 445 -3.46 22.99 -7.78
C PHE A 445 -3.84 24.48 -7.78
N ILE A 446 -3.26 25.27 -8.69
CA ILE A 446 -3.61 26.68 -8.87
C ILE A 446 -5.04 26.84 -9.37
N VAL A 447 -5.50 25.99 -10.30
CA VAL A 447 -6.90 26.00 -10.81
C VAL A 447 -7.89 25.59 -9.72
N VAL A 448 -7.56 24.59 -8.91
CA VAL A 448 -8.39 24.16 -7.78
C VAL A 448 -8.46 25.26 -6.72
N LEU A 449 -7.34 25.91 -6.38
CA LEU A 449 -7.33 27.05 -5.46
C LEU A 449 -8.08 28.27 -6.00
N ALA A 450 -8.01 28.54 -7.30
CA ALA A 450 -8.75 29.63 -7.93
C ALA A 450 -10.27 29.37 -7.90
N ASN A 451 -10.70 28.12 -8.10
CA ASN A 451 -12.11 27.74 -8.00
C ASN A 451 -12.63 27.67 -6.56
N TRP A 452 -11.78 27.35 -5.59
CA TRP A 452 -12.18 27.30 -4.18
C TRP A 452 -12.43 28.69 -3.59
N ARG A 453 -11.85 29.75 -4.19
CA ARG A 453 -12.02 31.14 -3.74
C ARG A 453 -13.30 31.82 -4.25
N PHE A 454 -14.15 31.10 -4.99
CA PHE A 454 -15.41 31.59 -5.56
C PHE A 454 -16.67 30.84 -5.08
N TYR A 455 -16.55 30.02 -4.03
CA TYR A 455 -17.67 29.38 -3.33
C TYR A 455 -17.78 29.83 -1.88
#